data_AF-A0A194UUM0-F1
#
_entry.id   AF-A0A194UUM0-F1
#
_cell.length_a   1.000
_cell.length_b   1.000
_cell.length_c   1.000
_cell.angle_alpha   90.00
_cell.angle_beta   90.00
_cell.angle_gamma   90.00
#
_symmetry.space_group_name_H-M   'P 1'
#
loop_
_entity.id
_entity.type
_entity.pdbx_description
1 polymer ?
#
loop_
_entity_poly.entity_id
_entity_poly.type
_entity_poly.pdbx_seq_one_letter_code
_entity_poly.pdbx_strand_id
1 'polypeptide(L)'
;MALIIDLPSELLDRICELIPSQATLAKLARCSHQFYDVAAPRLFRSIELSRTKSNDGLRYLEPITALFLRKPELGRSVRHLALRENSKRSVVKNDEPLLPEIQEAIRQLAAQTDMLPTISPTEAIDADNSADSEDAGPIEVEVEVVGMDEVEVMDEDDNANSDAGHSNWSTTDDGSDYEDDPDDVMPTDAGTALDLAQSSVYFRDALLLAVLVQCIPKVTSLDLELMEPSRLRFVQILLHLSLNTKHLQLFGHVKTVCLGSSRPEVRLDLWRDLFTLPNLTSVYMHRVIAVRGETLWGCGPSAAPVHPLAGIQPRSLDITHIEMRDCRIAPWELRRIVGVPKALRTFIYDVGEGTNEVEPVVNISYKSIREALEQQKDSLEQIWIDYPHDYLFDEWGGAGASTRPMGSFIQFKKLKRFRIASTYLFGFTEDTDINRIVESLPEQVEMLHLTHGDEDEELTAGLKKLLEAKQLGRFQSLKELIVDVCLPWLFAKGRQPLAADHTRSNKDVMAELVHKADGLGLEMKIFINHSQNRTYAPARRVEAARMEHWTGPERRELKWGFDGEVDWPQRMSGCMQVPDYPEVTIDEQGTMKFTNGDEPAEPISPEPSLLGQIFFG
;
A
#
# COMPACT_ATOMS: atom_id res chain seq x y z
N MET A 1 -1.19 17.86 -55.16
CA MET A 1 -1.53 17.24 -53.86
C MET A 1 -0.24 17.17 -53.07
N ALA A 2 -0.20 17.71 -51.85
CA ALA A 2 0.93 17.46 -50.96
C ALA A 2 0.83 16.00 -50.51
N LEU A 3 1.93 15.26 -50.60
CA LEU A 3 2.02 13.92 -50.06
C LEU A 3 2.22 14.03 -48.54
N ILE A 4 1.83 12.99 -47.80
CA ILE A 4 1.99 12.98 -46.34
C ILE A 4 3.47 13.11 -45.91
N ILE A 5 4.39 12.69 -46.79
CA ILE A 5 5.84 12.83 -46.61
C ILE A 5 6.33 14.29 -46.70
N ASP A 6 5.52 15.18 -47.29
CA ASP A 6 5.83 16.61 -47.42
C ASP A 6 5.43 17.40 -46.17
N LEU A 7 4.85 16.75 -45.16
CA LEU A 7 4.45 17.40 -43.92
C LEU A 7 5.68 17.69 -43.02
N PRO A 8 5.77 18.90 -42.43
CA PRO A 8 6.76 19.20 -41.41
C PRO A 8 6.68 18.26 -40.20
N SER A 9 7.82 18.00 -39.55
CA SER A 9 7.91 17.14 -38.37
C SER A 9 6.97 17.56 -37.25
N GLU A 10 6.71 18.85 -37.09
CA GLU A 10 5.80 19.41 -36.07
C GLU A 10 4.35 19.02 -36.31
N LEU A 11 3.91 18.98 -37.58
CA LEU A 11 2.56 18.54 -37.92
C LEU A 11 2.41 17.03 -37.75
N LEU A 12 3.43 16.26 -38.13
CA LEU A 12 3.46 14.82 -37.87
C LEU A 12 3.44 14.51 -36.38
N ASP A 13 4.16 15.29 -35.57
CA ASP A 13 4.20 15.16 -34.11
C ASP A 13 2.83 15.42 -33.51
N ARG A 14 2.13 16.45 -34.00
CA ARG A 14 0.76 16.76 -33.59
C ARG A 14 -0.23 15.68 -34.01
N ILE A 15 -0.09 15.08 -35.19
CA ILE A 15 -0.90 13.94 -35.62
C ILE A 15 -0.68 12.76 -34.66
N CYS A 16 0.57 12.44 -34.34
CA CYS A 16 0.90 11.37 -33.39
C CYS A 16 0.34 11.62 -31.99
N GLU A 17 0.27 12.88 -31.54
CA GLU A 17 -0.36 13.26 -30.27
C GLU A 17 -1.85 12.93 -30.20
N LEU A 18 -2.54 13.00 -31.34
CA LEU A 18 -3.98 12.73 -31.43
C LEU A 18 -4.29 11.23 -31.53
N ILE A 19 -3.28 10.35 -31.55
CA ILE A 19 -3.47 8.89 -31.62
C ILE A 19 -3.41 8.32 -30.20
N PRO A 20 -4.55 7.96 -29.57
CA PRO A 20 -4.56 7.43 -28.21
C PRO A 20 -4.04 5.99 -28.13
N SER A 21 -4.12 5.22 -29.23
CA SER A 21 -3.74 3.81 -29.24
C SER A 21 -2.26 3.61 -29.54
N GLN A 22 -1.53 3.04 -28.58
CA GLN A 22 -0.13 2.61 -28.75
C GLN A 22 0.04 1.66 -29.93
N ALA A 23 -0.92 0.76 -30.17
CA ALA A 23 -0.88 -0.16 -31.31
C ALA A 23 -0.97 0.56 -32.66
N THR A 24 -1.80 1.59 -32.77
CA THR A 24 -1.90 2.43 -33.96
C THR A 24 -0.63 3.25 -34.16
N LEU A 25 -0.08 3.81 -33.09
CA LEU A 25 1.19 4.56 -33.12
C LEU A 25 2.36 3.66 -33.55
N ALA A 26 2.39 2.40 -33.09
CA ALA A 26 3.39 1.42 -33.50
C ALA A 26 3.27 1.04 -34.98
N LYS A 27 2.04 0.91 -35.51
CA LYS A 27 1.83 0.70 -36.95
C LYS A 27 2.31 1.90 -37.76
N LEU A 28 1.99 3.12 -37.32
CA LEU A 28 2.40 4.35 -37.98
C LEU A 28 3.92 4.50 -38.02
N ALA A 29 4.61 4.23 -36.90
CA ALA A 29 6.06 4.25 -36.81
C ALA A 29 6.75 3.28 -37.80
N ARG A 30 6.05 2.23 -38.25
CA ARG A 30 6.56 1.25 -39.23
C ARG A 30 6.27 1.65 -40.69
N CYS A 31 5.46 2.69 -40.94
CA CYS A 31 5.07 3.07 -42.30
C CYS A 31 6.18 3.79 -43.07
N SER A 32 7.03 4.58 -42.40
CA SER A 32 8.17 5.28 -43.03
C SER A 32 9.22 5.69 -42.00
N HIS A 33 10.43 6.02 -42.44
CA HIS A 33 11.48 6.59 -41.58
C HIS A 33 11.07 7.92 -40.93
N GLN A 34 10.44 8.81 -41.69
CA GLN A 34 9.96 10.09 -41.16
C GLN A 34 8.91 9.91 -40.06
N PHE A 35 7.98 8.96 -40.24
CA PHE A 35 7.03 8.60 -39.19
C PHE A 35 7.72 7.91 -38.01
N TYR A 36 8.75 7.09 -38.25
CA TYR A 36 9.52 6.46 -37.18
C TYR A 36 10.17 7.51 -36.28
N ASP A 37 10.85 8.50 -36.85
CA ASP A 37 11.59 9.53 -36.11
C ASP A 37 10.68 10.37 -35.20
N VAL A 38 9.41 10.55 -35.58
CA VAL A 38 8.42 11.33 -34.83
C VAL A 38 7.57 10.46 -33.89
N ALA A 39 7.12 9.30 -34.36
CA ALA A 39 6.21 8.43 -33.62
C ALA A 39 6.93 7.56 -32.57
N ALA A 40 8.17 7.13 -32.81
CA ALA A 40 8.88 6.25 -31.89
C ALA A 40 9.15 6.89 -30.52
N PRO A 41 9.61 8.16 -30.40
CA PRO A 41 9.72 8.83 -29.10
C PRO A 41 8.41 8.85 -28.30
N ARG A 42 7.26 8.99 -28.97
CA ARG A 42 5.93 8.96 -28.35
C ARG A 42 5.50 7.55 -27.96
N LEU A 43 5.81 6.56 -28.80
CA LEU A 43 5.55 5.15 -28.53
C LEU A 43 6.27 4.70 -27.25
N PHE A 44 7.53 5.09 -27.08
CA PHE A 44 8.33 4.75 -25.90
C PHE A 44 8.17 5.73 -24.73
N ARG A 45 7.28 6.73 -24.82
CA ARG A 45 7.07 7.69 -23.72
C ARG A 45 6.54 7.00 -22.45
N SER A 46 5.74 5.96 -22.62
CA SER A 46 5.18 5.12 -21.56
C SER A 46 5.56 3.67 -21.84
N ILE A 47 6.29 3.04 -20.93
CA ILE A 47 6.65 1.62 -21.02
C ILE A 47 5.92 0.89 -19.92
N GLU A 48 5.08 -0.05 -20.32
CA GLU A 48 4.32 -0.89 -19.40
C GLU A 48 4.67 -2.35 -19.70
N LEU A 49 5.53 -2.94 -18.87
CA LEU A 49 5.85 -4.36 -18.92
C LEU A 49 4.93 -5.07 -17.93
N SER A 50 3.67 -5.27 -18.35
CA SER A 50 2.61 -5.89 -17.54
C SER A 50 2.06 -7.18 -18.16
N ARG A 51 1.26 -7.89 -17.36
CA ARG A 51 0.32 -8.98 -17.73
C ARG A 51 -0.20 -8.85 -19.16
N THR A 52 0.29 -9.67 -20.08
CA THR A 52 -0.57 -10.13 -21.18
C THR A 52 -1.05 -11.52 -20.79
N LYS A 53 -2.31 -11.88 -21.09
CA LYS A 53 -2.96 -13.14 -20.65
C LYS A 53 -2.16 -14.42 -20.98
N SER A 54 -1.13 -14.33 -21.82
CA SER A 54 -0.33 -15.46 -22.27
C SER A 54 1.18 -15.34 -22.03
N ASN A 55 1.71 -14.22 -21.51
CA ASN A 55 3.16 -14.05 -21.43
C ASN A 55 3.65 -13.17 -20.27
N ASP A 56 4.77 -13.61 -19.71
CA ASP A 56 5.57 -12.87 -18.75
C ASP A 56 6.14 -11.59 -19.35
N GLY A 57 5.70 -10.43 -18.84
CA GLY A 57 6.13 -9.12 -19.31
C GLY A 57 7.63 -8.86 -19.14
N LEU A 58 8.29 -9.49 -18.16
CA LEU A 58 9.72 -9.30 -17.90
C LEU A 58 10.60 -9.89 -18.99
N ARG A 59 10.10 -10.80 -19.82
CA ARG A 59 10.87 -11.32 -20.97
C ARG A 59 11.26 -10.22 -21.97
N TYR A 60 10.54 -9.08 -21.97
CA TYR A 60 10.82 -7.94 -22.84
C TYR A 60 11.86 -6.99 -22.25
N LEU A 61 12.28 -7.21 -20.99
CA LEU A 61 13.26 -6.37 -20.30
C LEU A 61 14.60 -6.39 -21.02
N GLU A 62 15.10 -7.55 -21.44
CA GLU A 62 16.34 -7.66 -22.19
C GLU A 62 16.27 -6.98 -23.59
N PRO A 63 15.29 -7.31 -24.46
CA PRO A 63 15.14 -6.63 -25.74
C PRO A 63 15.01 -5.12 -25.65
N ILE A 64 14.26 -4.60 -24.67
CA ILE A 64 14.05 -3.15 -24.53
C ILE A 64 15.29 -2.44 -23.99
N THR A 65 16.01 -3.06 -23.04
CA THR A 65 17.30 -2.54 -22.56
C THR A 65 18.31 -2.49 -23.69
N ALA A 66 18.47 -3.58 -24.46
CA ALA A 66 19.36 -3.59 -25.62
C ALA A 66 18.95 -2.55 -26.68
N LEU A 67 17.64 -2.34 -26.90
CA LEU A 67 17.16 -1.30 -27.80
C LEU A 67 17.61 0.09 -27.33
N PHE A 68 17.48 0.43 -26.05
CA PHE A 68 17.86 1.75 -25.56
C PHE A 68 19.37 1.97 -25.48
N LEU A 69 20.16 0.91 -25.27
CA LEU A 69 21.60 0.98 -25.42
C LEU A 69 22.00 1.31 -26.87
N ARG A 70 21.33 0.70 -27.86
CA ARG A 70 21.56 0.97 -29.29
C ARG A 70 20.97 2.30 -29.76
N LYS A 71 19.88 2.75 -29.14
CA LYS A 71 19.11 3.96 -29.49
C LYS A 71 18.80 4.81 -28.24
N PRO A 72 19.80 5.51 -27.67
CA PRO A 72 19.63 6.25 -26.42
C PRO A 72 18.58 7.36 -26.47
N GLU A 73 18.29 7.90 -27.66
CA GLU A 73 17.24 8.90 -27.89
C GLU A 73 15.83 8.37 -27.54
N LEU A 74 15.58 7.07 -27.75
CA LEU A 74 14.32 6.44 -27.37
C LEU A 74 14.22 6.31 -25.85
N GLY A 75 15.30 5.87 -25.19
CA GLY A 75 15.38 5.81 -23.73
C GLY A 75 15.19 7.18 -23.06
N ARG A 76 15.78 8.24 -23.62
CA ARG A 76 15.57 9.63 -23.17
C ARG A 76 14.13 10.12 -23.37
N SER A 77 13.33 9.46 -24.19
CA SER A 77 11.93 9.83 -24.42
C SER A 77 10.98 9.21 -23.40
N VAL A 78 11.42 8.20 -22.65
CA VAL A 78 10.68 7.55 -21.58
C VAL A 78 10.37 8.55 -20.47
N ARG A 79 9.10 8.60 -20.05
CA ARG A 79 8.60 9.42 -18.93
C ARG A 79 7.92 8.58 -17.86
N HIS A 80 7.39 7.42 -18.24
CA HIS A 80 6.75 6.47 -17.35
C HIS A 80 7.31 5.07 -17.59
N LEU A 81 7.67 4.38 -16.51
CA LEU A 81 8.05 2.97 -16.49
C LEU A 81 7.16 2.24 -15.48
N ALA A 82 6.43 1.23 -15.95
CA ALA A 82 5.72 0.28 -15.11
C ALA A 82 6.25 -1.14 -15.33
N LEU A 83 6.63 -1.81 -14.24
CA LEU A 83 7.05 -3.20 -14.20
C LEU A 83 6.11 -3.95 -13.25
N ARG A 84 5.34 -4.89 -13.79
CA ARG A 84 4.35 -5.65 -13.02
C ARG A 84 4.53 -7.15 -13.22
N GLU A 85 4.98 -7.83 -12.18
CA GLU A 85 5.23 -9.26 -12.21
C GLU A 85 3.96 -10.05 -11.82
N ASN A 86 3.68 -11.14 -12.52
CA ASN A 86 2.36 -11.79 -12.45
C ASN A 86 2.35 -13.32 -12.44
N SER A 87 3.43 -13.96 -12.88
CA SER A 87 3.53 -15.42 -12.82
C SER A 87 4.50 -15.83 -11.73
N LYS A 88 4.15 -16.87 -10.97
CA LYS A 88 5.16 -17.70 -10.32
C LYS A 88 5.99 -18.33 -11.43
N ARG A 89 7.06 -17.67 -11.87
CA ARG A 89 7.97 -18.27 -12.85
C ARG A 89 8.44 -19.59 -12.23
N SER A 90 8.34 -20.69 -12.97
CA SER A 90 9.23 -21.80 -12.66
C SER A 90 10.66 -21.30 -12.84
N VAL A 91 11.55 -21.65 -11.93
CA VAL A 91 12.99 -21.40 -12.00
C VAL A 91 13.55 -22.17 -13.21
N VAL A 92 13.24 -21.73 -14.42
CA VAL A 92 13.84 -22.25 -15.64
C VAL A 92 15.17 -21.54 -15.76
N LYS A 93 16.27 -22.28 -15.65
CA LYS A 93 17.60 -21.75 -15.93
C LYS A 93 17.58 -21.10 -17.32
N ASN A 94 18.13 -19.90 -17.40
CA ASN A 94 18.21 -19.18 -18.65
C ASN A 94 19.59 -19.43 -19.26
N ASP A 95 19.71 -20.53 -19.99
CA ASP A 95 20.98 -20.97 -20.59
C ASP A 95 21.48 -20.03 -21.70
N GLU A 96 20.65 -19.09 -22.17
CA GLU A 96 21.04 -18.13 -23.19
C GLU A 96 21.87 -16.98 -22.58
N PRO A 97 23.07 -16.69 -23.10
CA PRO A 97 23.85 -15.54 -22.62
C PRO A 97 23.12 -14.23 -22.88
N LEU A 98 23.35 -13.23 -22.02
CA LEU A 98 22.85 -11.87 -22.23
C LEU A 98 23.34 -11.29 -23.58
N LEU A 99 22.54 -10.42 -24.20
CA LEU A 99 22.93 -9.72 -25.42
C LEU A 99 24.27 -8.97 -25.23
N PRO A 100 25.17 -8.95 -26.24
CA PRO A 100 26.52 -8.40 -26.11
C PRO A 100 26.58 -6.95 -25.61
N GLU A 101 25.63 -6.11 -26.06
CA GLU A 101 25.55 -4.70 -25.65
C GLU A 101 25.21 -4.56 -24.16
N ILE A 102 24.41 -5.48 -23.61
CA ILE A 102 24.06 -5.49 -22.20
C ILE A 102 25.26 -5.95 -21.37
N GLN A 103 25.97 -6.99 -21.82
CA GLN A 103 27.19 -7.44 -21.14
C GLN A 103 28.23 -6.32 -21.07
N GLU A 104 28.39 -5.56 -22.16
CA GLU A 104 29.29 -4.42 -22.20
C GLU A 104 28.83 -3.30 -21.26
N ALA A 105 27.53 -2.99 -21.23
CA ALA A 105 26.97 -2.03 -20.28
C ALA A 105 27.18 -2.45 -18.81
N ILE A 106 27.06 -3.75 -18.50
CA ILE A 106 27.35 -4.30 -17.17
C ILE A 106 28.82 -4.11 -16.80
N ARG A 107 29.76 -4.40 -17.71
CA ARG A 107 31.19 -4.16 -17.47
C ARG A 107 31.49 -2.69 -17.23
N GLN A 108 30.87 -1.80 -18.00
CA GLN A 108 31.01 -0.35 -17.82
C GLN A 108 30.42 0.11 -16.50
N LEU A 109 29.27 -0.41 -16.10
CA LEU A 109 28.66 -0.13 -14.81
C LEU A 109 29.57 -0.58 -13.67
N ALA A 110 30.05 -1.83 -13.72
CA ALA A 110 31.00 -2.35 -12.73
C ALA A 110 32.31 -1.55 -12.67
N ALA A 111 32.75 -0.95 -13.78
CA ALA A 111 33.94 -0.09 -13.80
C ALA A 111 33.69 1.34 -13.29
N GLN A 112 32.47 1.87 -13.43
CA GLN A 112 32.09 3.21 -12.94
C GLN A 112 31.80 3.23 -11.45
N THR A 113 31.22 2.14 -10.97
CA THR A 113 30.99 1.90 -9.56
C THR A 113 32.30 1.31 -9.02
N ASP A 114 33.20 2.13 -8.48
CA ASP A 114 34.40 1.70 -7.73
C ASP A 114 34.02 0.91 -6.43
N MET A 115 32.82 0.31 -6.42
CA MET A 115 32.02 -0.19 -5.32
C MET A 115 30.96 -1.16 -5.88
N LEU A 116 31.10 -2.44 -5.58
CA LEU A 116 30.26 -2.93 -4.49
C LEU A 116 31.08 -2.70 -3.22
N PRO A 117 30.51 -2.13 -2.14
CA PRO A 117 31.22 -2.08 -0.88
C PRO A 117 31.64 -3.51 -0.53
N THR A 118 32.95 -3.77 -0.50
CA THR A 118 33.47 -4.89 0.28
C THR A 118 33.07 -4.60 1.71
N ILE A 119 31.94 -5.16 2.14
CA ILE A 119 31.62 -5.34 3.56
C ILE A 119 32.77 -6.19 4.06
N SER A 120 33.79 -5.54 4.61
CA SER A 120 35.01 -6.21 5.03
C SER A 120 34.62 -7.12 6.20
N PRO A 121 34.81 -8.45 6.13
CA PRO A 121 34.42 -9.38 7.20
C PRO A 121 35.16 -9.14 8.52
N THR A 122 36.09 -8.19 8.55
CA THR A 122 37.14 -8.06 9.57
C THR A 122 36.76 -7.21 10.78
N GLU A 123 35.55 -6.64 10.84
CA GLU A 123 35.08 -5.93 12.05
C GLU A 123 34.18 -6.77 12.97
N ALA A 124 33.94 -8.05 12.63
CA ALA A 124 33.14 -8.99 13.45
C ALA A 124 33.98 -9.94 14.33
N ILE A 125 35.32 -9.87 14.28
CA ILE A 125 36.20 -10.77 15.03
C ILE A 125 37.34 -9.95 15.65
N ASP A 126 37.04 -9.24 16.74
CA ASP A 126 38.03 -8.84 17.75
C ASP A 126 37.30 -8.53 19.08
N ALA A 127 36.41 -9.43 19.49
CA ALA A 127 35.81 -9.45 20.82
C ALA A 127 36.25 -10.69 21.59
N ASP A 128 37.56 -10.99 21.56
CA ASP A 128 38.15 -11.96 22.49
C ASP A 128 39.65 -11.68 22.66
N ASN A 129 39.98 -10.58 23.35
CA ASN A 129 41.24 -10.40 24.09
C ASN A 129 41.33 -9.00 24.73
N SER A 130 40.99 -8.88 26.00
CA SER A 130 41.73 -8.02 26.93
C SER A 130 41.43 -8.39 28.37
N ALA A 131 42.37 -9.13 28.97
CA ALA A 131 42.58 -9.14 30.41
C ALA A 131 43.18 -7.80 30.87
N ASP A 132 42.81 -7.41 32.09
CA ASP A 132 43.49 -6.49 33.01
C ASP A 132 43.69 -5.03 32.58
N SER A 133 42.84 -4.14 33.12
CA SER A 133 43.34 -2.97 33.86
C SER A 133 42.28 -2.43 34.83
N GLU A 134 42.72 -2.28 36.08
CA GLU A 134 42.01 -1.63 37.17
C GLU A 134 41.94 -0.11 36.95
N ASP A 135 41.00 0.52 37.67
CA ASP A 135 41.04 1.92 38.14
C ASP A 135 40.45 3.02 37.23
N ALA A 136 39.17 3.36 37.47
CA ALA A 136 38.67 4.74 37.50
C ALA A 136 37.26 4.78 38.12
N GLY A 137 37.08 5.64 39.13
CA GLY A 137 35.92 5.70 40.02
C GLY A 137 34.58 6.16 39.42
N PRO A 138 33.50 6.12 40.22
CA PRO A 138 32.15 6.38 39.74
C PRO A 138 31.89 7.88 39.59
N ILE A 139 31.30 8.26 38.45
CA ILE A 139 30.59 9.52 38.27
C ILE A 139 29.11 9.22 38.48
N GLU A 140 28.57 9.71 39.59
CA GLU A 140 27.14 9.71 39.88
C GLU A 140 26.44 10.67 38.91
N VAL A 141 25.46 10.15 38.16
CA VAL A 141 24.45 10.96 37.48
C VAL A 141 23.11 10.56 38.07
N GLU A 142 22.59 11.41 38.95
CA GLU A 142 21.22 11.34 39.46
C GLU A 142 20.23 11.53 38.30
N VAL A 143 19.39 10.52 38.07
CA VAL A 143 18.17 10.66 37.28
C VAL A 143 17.01 10.42 38.24
N GLU A 144 16.27 11.50 38.56
CA GLU A 144 15.03 11.45 39.32
C GLU A 144 14.00 10.55 38.61
N VAL A 145 13.74 9.39 39.20
CA VAL A 145 12.57 8.57 38.87
C VAL A 145 11.42 9.06 39.75
N VAL A 146 10.46 9.73 39.11
CA VAL A 146 9.18 10.12 39.74
C VAL A 146 8.40 8.85 40.04
N GLY A 147 8.12 8.63 41.33
CA GLY A 147 7.38 7.48 41.83
C GLY A 147 5.95 7.43 41.29
N MET A 148 5.53 6.25 40.85
CA MET A 148 4.13 5.88 40.74
C MET A 148 3.84 4.87 41.84
N ASP A 149 2.84 5.22 42.64
CA ASP A 149 2.38 4.53 43.84
C ASP A 149 2.02 3.05 43.56
N GLU A 150 2.46 2.20 44.49
CA GLU A 150 2.09 0.81 44.63
C GLU A 150 0.60 0.73 45.01
N VAL A 151 -0.20 0.07 44.17
CA VAL A 151 -1.53 -0.40 44.54
C VAL A 151 -1.39 -1.87 44.91
N GLU A 152 -1.47 -2.15 46.21
CA GLU A 152 -1.66 -3.48 46.77
C GLU A 152 -2.96 -4.08 46.20
N VAL A 153 -2.85 -5.21 45.49
CA VAL A 153 -4.02 -6.06 45.19
C VAL A 153 -3.75 -7.44 45.75
N MET A 154 -4.71 -7.86 46.56
CA MET A 154 -4.76 -9.05 47.40
C MET A 154 -4.64 -10.35 46.62
N ASP A 155 -3.95 -11.29 47.25
CA ASP A 155 -3.97 -12.72 46.98
C ASP A 155 -5.40 -13.29 47.05
N GLU A 156 -5.85 -13.96 45.99
CA GLU A 156 -6.75 -15.11 46.12
C GLU A 156 -6.29 -16.21 45.15
N ASP A 157 -5.88 -17.32 45.76
CA ASP A 157 -5.70 -18.64 45.17
C ASP A 157 -6.95 -19.07 44.40
N ASP A 158 -6.78 -19.64 43.20
CA ASP A 158 -7.38 -20.96 42.96
C ASP A 158 -6.78 -21.73 41.78
N ASN A 159 -6.61 -23.01 42.04
CA ASN A 159 -6.18 -24.10 41.16
C ASN A 159 -6.89 -24.15 39.81
N ALA A 160 -6.16 -24.50 38.73
CA ALA A 160 -6.23 -25.84 38.11
C ALA A 160 -5.63 -25.86 36.69
N ASN A 161 -4.81 -26.89 36.43
CA ASN A 161 -4.43 -27.45 35.11
C ASN A 161 -3.54 -26.56 34.23
N SER A 162 -2.51 -27.04 33.52
CA SER A 162 -1.97 -28.38 33.32
C SER A 162 -0.59 -28.21 32.70
N ASP A 163 0.38 -28.89 33.29
CA ASP A 163 1.49 -29.60 32.66
C ASP A 163 1.60 -29.47 31.12
N ALA A 164 2.53 -28.63 30.65
CA ALA A 164 3.09 -28.71 29.30
C ALA A 164 4.60 -28.46 29.42
N GLY A 165 5.34 -29.56 29.35
CA GLY A 165 6.75 -29.65 29.67
C GLY A 165 7.66 -28.76 28.82
N HIS A 166 8.61 -28.16 29.53
CA HIS A 166 9.87 -27.68 28.99
C HIS A 166 10.56 -28.78 28.17
N SER A 167 10.48 -28.66 26.84
CA SER A 167 11.29 -29.46 25.93
C SER A 167 12.54 -28.66 25.59
N ASN A 168 13.61 -29.02 26.29
CA ASN A 168 14.97 -28.58 26.10
C ASN A 168 15.51 -29.19 24.79
N TRP A 169 15.30 -28.53 23.66
CA TRP A 169 15.89 -28.92 22.36
C TRP A 169 17.33 -28.39 22.26
N SER A 170 18.23 -29.04 22.98
CA SER A 170 19.66 -29.04 22.65
C SER A 170 19.86 -29.95 21.44
N THR A 171 19.84 -29.37 20.24
CA THR A 171 20.30 -30.01 19.01
C THR A 171 21.67 -29.44 18.64
N THR A 172 22.71 -30.01 19.25
CA THR A 172 24.01 -30.11 18.59
C THR A 172 23.90 -31.25 17.59
N ASP A 173 23.35 -30.96 16.42
CA ASP A 173 23.48 -31.81 15.23
C ASP A 173 24.00 -30.91 14.10
N ASP A 174 25.32 -30.87 14.01
CA ASP A 174 26.12 -30.29 12.94
C ASP A 174 25.81 -31.02 11.63
N GLY A 175 24.89 -30.48 10.84
CA GLY A 175 24.54 -31.03 9.53
C GLY A 175 23.50 -30.25 8.75
N SER A 176 23.31 -28.96 9.04
CA SER A 176 22.48 -28.12 8.19
C SER A 176 23.30 -27.68 6.98
N ASP A 177 23.31 -28.51 5.94
CA ASP A 177 23.59 -28.11 4.56
C ASP A 177 22.48 -27.14 4.08
N TYR A 178 22.32 -26.00 4.76
CA TYR A 178 21.81 -24.81 4.09
C TYR A 178 22.90 -24.46 3.09
N GLU A 179 22.87 -25.10 1.92
CA GLU A 179 23.62 -24.61 0.77
C GLU A 179 23.28 -23.11 0.69
N ASP A 180 24.29 -22.26 0.92
CA ASP A 180 24.16 -20.81 0.85
C ASP A 180 23.30 -20.50 -0.36
N ASP A 181 22.12 -19.93 -0.13
CA ASP A 181 21.20 -19.61 -1.21
C ASP A 181 22.00 -18.76 -2.21
N PRO A 182 22.22 -19.21 -3.46
CA PRO A 182 23.06 -18.48 -4.41
C PRO A 182 22.56 -17.05 -4.64
N ASP A 183 21.30 -16.76 -4.28
CA ASP A 183 20.71 -15.43 -4.32
C ASP A 183 21.22 -14.47 -3.20
N ASP A 184 21.92 -14.96 -2.18
CA ASP A 184 22.51 -14.12 -1.10
C ASP A 184 23.94 -13.64 -1.41
N VAL A 185 24.59 -14.17 -2.45
CA VAL A 185 25.95 -13.74 -2.85
C VAL A 185 25.88 -12.49 -3.73
N MET A 186 26.31 -11.34 -3.19
CA MET A 186 26.48 -10.11 -3.99
C MET A 186 27.79 -10.17 -4.80
N PRO A 187 27.74 -10.10 -6.15
CA PRO A 187 28.92 -10.32 -6.98
C PRO A 187 29.89 -9.14 -6.96
N THR A 188 31.13 -9.31 -6.54
CA THR A 188 32.09 -8.20 -6.38
C THR A 188 32.69 -7.66 -7.68
N ASP A 189 32.47 -8.33 -8.82
CA ASP A 189 33.00 -7.93 -10.12
C ASP A 189 32.04 -8.25 -11.28
N ALA A 190 32.32 -7.68 -12.46
CA ALA A 190 31.49 -7.84 -13.65
C ALA A 190 31.40 -9.30 -14.15
N GLY A 191 32.47 -10.08 -14.02
CA GLY A 191 32.49 -11.49 -14.41
C GLY A 191 31.55 -12.30 -13.55
N THR A 192 31.69 -12.20 -12.23
CA THR A 192 30.80 -12.87 -11.27
C THR A 192 29.35 -12.44 -11.46
N ALA A 193 29.09 -11.14 -11.72
CA ALA A 193 27.74 -10.66 -12.00
C ALA A 193 27.15 -11.27 -13.29
N LEU A 194 27.95 -11.42 -14.35
CA LEU A 194 27.52 -12.05 -15.60
C LEU A 194 27.27 -13.55 -15.43
N ASP A 195 28.09 -14.23 -14.63
CA ASP A 195 27.93 -15.65 -14.33
C ASP A 195 26.66 -15.90 -13.48
N LEU A 196 26.42 -15.06 -12.47
CA LEU A 196 25.16 -15.08 -11.71
C LEU A 196 23.94 -14.76 -12.59
N ALA A 197 24.07 -13.86 -13.57
CA ALA A 197 22.98 -13.56 -14.52
C ALA A 197 22.65 -14.75 -15.45
N GLN A 198 23.59 -15.67 -15.63
CA GLN A 198 23.37 -16.91 -16.40
C GLN A 198 22.76 -18.00 -15.51
N SER A 199 23.17 -18.09 -14.24
CA SER A 199 22.69 -19.11 -13.33
C SER A 199 21.37 -18.77 -12.61
N SER A 200 21.10 -17.49 -12.37
CA SER A 200 19.91 -16.98 -11.66
C SER A 200 19.11 -16.01 -12.52
N VAL A 201 17.86 -16.38 -12.83
CA VAL A 201 16.90 -15.53 -13.55
C VAL A 201 16.60 -14.26 -12.75
N TYR A 202 16.54 -14.36 -11.42
CA TYR A 202 16.29 -13.21 -10.55
C TYR A 202 17.41 -12.19 -10.67
N PHE A 203 18.66 -12.66 -10.57
CA PHE A 203 19.82 -11.80 -10.71
C PHE A 203 19.93 -11.19 -12.11
N ARG A 204 19.59 -11.96 -13.16
CA ARG A 204 19.50 -11.45 -14.53
C ARG A 204 18.50 -10.29 -14.66
N ASP A 205 17.27 -10.48 -14.18
CA ASP A 205 16.21 -9.47 -14.29
C ASP A 205 16.56 -8.22 -13.48
N ALA A 206 17.17 -8.39 -12.31
CA ALA A 206 17.75 -7.32 -11.51
C ALA A 206 18.79 -6.53 -12.33
N LEU A 207 19.85 -7.16 -12.82
CA LEU A 207 20.87 -6.50 -13.64
C LEU A 207 20.29 -5.79 -14.86
N LEU A 208 19.35 -6.41 -15.56
CA LEU A 208 18.66 -5.81 -16.69
C LEU A 208 17.92 -4.53 -16.29
N LEU A 209 17.31 -4.50 -15.11
CA LEU A 209 16.66 -3.33 -14.55
C LEU A 209 17.66 -2.22 -14.20
N ALA A 210 18.84 -2.55 -13.65
CA ALA A 210 19.91 -1.58 -13.42
C ALA A 210 20.30 -0.85 -14.70
N VAL A 211 20.59 -1.62 -15.73
CA VAL A 211 21.01 -1.09 -17.02
C VAL A 211 19.86 -0.32 -17.68
N LEU A 212 18.62 -0.81 -17.58
CA LEU A 212 17.45 -0.13 -18.11
C LEU A 212 17.28 1.26 -17.50
N VAL A 213 17.35 1.38 -16.18
CA VAL A 213 17.19 2.65 -15.45
C VAL A 213 18.19 3.70 -15.93
N GLN A 214 19.43 3.30 -16.22
CA GLN A 214 20.45 4.21 -16.78
C GLN A 214 20.12 4.70 -18.18
N CYS A 215 19.40 3.89 -18.94
CA CYS A 215 18.96 4.24 -20.29
C CYS A 215 17.76 5.22 -20.30
N ILE A 216 17.09 5.43 -19.17
CA ILE A 216 15.85 6.24 -19.08
C ILE A 216 15.98 7.46 -18.14
N PRO A 217 16.98 8.32 -18.33
CA PRO A 217 17.34 9.38 -17.36
C PRO A 217 16.26 10.44 -17.15
N LYS A 218 15.20 10.47 -17.97
CA LYS A 218 14.10 11.45 -17.88
C LYS A 218 12.80 10.84 -17.36
N VAL A 219 12.88 9.65 -16.73
CA VAL A 219 11.72 9.02 -16.10
C VAL A 219 11.17 9.94 -15.00
N THR A 220 9.87 10.20 -15.07
CA THR A 220 9.14 11.06 -14.12
C THR A 220 8.20 10.28 -13.22
N SER A 221 7.82 9.08 -13.65
CA SER A 221 6.89 8.21 -12.96
C SER A 221 7.40 6.77 -13.03
N LEU A 222 7.46 6.13 -11.87
CA LEU A 222 7.94 4.76 -11.70
C LEU A 222 6.85 3.93 -11.00
N ASP A 223 6.54 2.77 -11.54
CA ASP A 223 5.53 1.85 -11.01
C ASP A 223 6.11 0.44 -10.93
N LEU A 224 6.40 -0.02 -9.72
CA LEU A 224 7.07 -1.29 -9.46
C LEU A 224 6.20 -2.17 -8.57
N GLU A 225 5.51 -3.11 -9.20
CA GLU A 225 4.74 -4.14 -8.52
C GLU A 225 5.37 -5.51 -8.79
N LEU A 226 6.25 -5.92 -7.89
CA LEU A 226 7.09 -7.11 -8.08
C LEU A 226 6.59 -8.24 -7.17
N MET A 227 6.72 -9.50 -7.62
CA MET A 227 6.28 -10.65 -6.82
C MET A 227 7.34 -11.02 -5.78
N GLU A 228 8.61 -10.89 -6.14
CA GLU A 228 9.72 -11.43 -5.37
C GLU A 228 10.52 -10.34 -4.61
N PRO A 229 10.66 -10.47 -3.28
CA PRO A 229 11.42 -9.54 -2.43
C PRO A 229 12.86 -9.30 -2.88
N SER A 230 13.54 -10.33 -3.43
CA SER A 230 14.94 -10.25 -3.88
C SER A 230 15.13 -9.23 -5.01
N ARG A 231 14.22 -9.19 -6.00
CA ARG A 231 14.27 -8.19 -7.08
C ARG A 231 14.09 -6.76 -6.57
N LEU A 232 13.32 -6.60 -5.51
CA LEU A 232 13.12 -5.29 -4.92
C LEU A 232 14.31 -4.84 -4.08
N ARG A 233 15.04 -5.75 -3.42
CA ARG A 233 16.36 -5.41 -2.82
C ARG A 233 17.28 -4.80 -3.86
N PHE A 234 17.24 -5.31 -5.08
CA PHE A 234 18.02 -4.73 -6.17
C PHE A 234 17.55 -3.32 -6.57
N VAL A 235 16.24 -3.09 -6.63
CA VAL A 235 15.68 -1.73 -6.81
C VAL A 235 16.16 -0.80 -5.70
N GLN A 236 16.19 -1.25 -4.45
CA GLN A 236 16.73 -0.46 -3.34
C GLN A 236 18.21 -0.14 -3.51
N ILE A 237 19.02 -1.12 -3.90
CA ILE A 237 20.44 -0.91 -4.20
C ILE A 237 20.57 0.16 -5.29
N LEU A 238 19.76 0.11 -6.35
CA LEU A 238 19.77 1.13 -7.39
C LEU A 238 19.37 2.51 -6.88
N LEU A 239 18.34 2.59 -6.04
CA LEU A 239 17.95 3.84 -5.38
C LEU A 239 19.12 4.37 -4.54
N HIS A 240 19.78 3.51 -3.76
CA HIS A 240 20.92 3.88 -2.92
C HIS A 240 22.12 4.36 -3.74
N LEU A 241 22.48 3.64 -4.81
CA LEU A 241 23.55 4.02 -5.72
C LEU A 241 23.30 5.38 -6.37
N SER A 242 22.03 5.70 -6.70
CA SER A 242 21.66 7.00 -7.26
C SER A 242 21.87 8.18 -6.30
N LEU A 243 21.95 7.93 -4.99
CA LEU A 243 22.16 8.97 -3.97
C LEU A 243 23.65 9.24 -3.73
N ASN A 244 24.47 8.18 -3.71
CA ASN A 244 25.88 8.28 -3.34
C ASN A 244 26.76 8.77 -4.50
N THR A 245 26.29 8.61 -5.74
CA THR A 245 27.05 8.99 -6.92
C THR A 245 26.73 10.44 -7.29
N LYS A 246 27.65 11.37 -6.98
CA LYS A 246 27.57 12.80 -7.35
C LYS A 246 27.31 13.05 -8.85
N HIS A 247 27.50 12.04 -9.69
CA HIS A 247 27.41 12.13 -11.15
C HIS A 247 26.14 11.50 -11.74
N LEU A 248 25.33 10.77 -10.98
CA LEU A 248 24.22 9.97 -11.51
C LEU A 248 22.91 10.29 -10.76
N GLN A 249 22.29 11.42 -11.11
CA GLN A 249 20.90 11.72 -10.71
C GLN A 249 19.90 10.85 -11.49
N LEU A 250 20.05 9.53 -11.46
CA LEU A 250 19.25 8.58 -12.25
C LEU A 250 17.75 8.74 -12.02
N PHE A 251 17.37 9.13 -10.80
CA PHE A 251 15.99 9.39 -10.42
C PHE A 251 15.72 10.86 -10.08
N GLY A 252 16.60 11.77 -10.51
CA GLY A 252 16.46 13.21 -10.27
C GLY A 252 15.19 13.80 -10.89
N HIS A 253 14.57 13.14 -11.86
CA HIS A 253 13.32 13.61 -12.47
C HIS A 253 12.06 12.90 -11.95
N VAL A 254 12.21 11.88 -11.10
CA VAL A 254 11.09 11.11 -10.57
C VAL A 254 10.28 11.97 -9.62
N LYS A 255 9.01 12.17 -9.97
CA LYS A 255 8.01 12.88 -9.17
C LYS A 255 7.03 11.94 -8.52
N THR A 256 6.89 10.75 -9.09
CA THR A 256 5.86 9.83 -8.68
C THR A 256 6.38 8.42 -8.63
N VAL A 257 6.19 7.74 -7.51
CA VAL A 257 6.57 6.34 -7.34
C VAL A 257 5.40 5.54 -6.80
N CYS A 258 5.16 4.39 -7.42
CA CYS A 258 4.39 3.31 -6.85
C CYS A 258 5.30 2.12 -6.60
N LEU A 259 5.20 1.57 -5.40
CA LEU A 259 5.89 0.37 -5.00
C LEU A 259 4.90 -0.58 -4.34
N GLY A 260 4.93 -1.86 -4.71
CA GLY A 260 4.16 -2.84 -3.98
C GLY A 260 4.43 -4.28 -4.36
N SER A 261 3.81 -5.18 -3.60
CA SER A 261 3.80 -6.60 -3.91
C SER A 261 2.58 -6.92 -4.78
N SER A 262 2.82 -7.62 -5.89
CA SER A 262 1.70 -8.20 -6.67
C SER A 262 1.15 -9.49 -6.04
N ARG A 263 1.83 -10.06 -5.03
CA ARG A 263 1.37 -11.22 -4.26
C ARG A 263 0.48 -10.79 -3.10
N PRO A 264 -0.77 -11.28 -2.98
CA PRO A 264 -1.62 -10.97 -1.83
C PRO A 264 -1.08 -11.53 -0.51
N GLU A 265 -0.30 -12.60 -0.56
CA GLU A 265 0.25 -13.25 0.62
C GLU A 265 1.62 -12.72 1.07
N VAL A 266 2.20 -11.73 0.37
CA VAL A 266 3.54 -11.19 0.69
C VAL A 266 3.46 -9.68 0.80
N ARG A 267 3.93 -9.15 1.93
CA ARG A 267 4.22 -7.73 2.08
C ARG A 267 5.71 -7.42 2.00
N LEU A 268 6.02 -6.23 1.51
CA LEU A 268 7.39 -5.76 1.28
C LEU A 268 7.83 -4.81 2.38
N ASP A 269 9.08 -4.93 2.84
CA ASP A 269 9.68 -3.98 3.80
C ASP A 269 10.64 -2.99 3.13
N LEU A 270 10.22 -2.40 2.00
CA LEU A 270 11.14 -1.71 1.09
C LEU A 270 10.69 -0.29 0.73
N TRP A 271 10.27 0.48 1.74
CA TRP A 271 9.71 1.82 1.54
C TRP A 271 10.72 2.95 1.83
N ARG A 272 11.76 2.65 2.59
CA ARG A 272 12.67 3.64 3.20
C ARG A 272 13.40 4.50 2.16
N ASP A 273 13.98 3.86 1.15
CA ASP A 273 14.79 4.54 0.13
C ASP A 273 13.95 5.44 -0.80
N LEU A 274 12.63 5.25 -0.86
CA LEU A 274 11.76 6.10 -1.67
C LEU A 274 11.82 7.56 -1.20
N PHE A 275 11.91 7.78 0.12
CA PHE A 275 11.94 9.10 0.75
C PHE A 275 13.32 9.78 0.69
N THR A 276 14.21 9.29 -0.18
CA THR A 276 15.48 9.95 -0.49
C THR A 276 15.43 10.68 -1.84
N LEU A 277 14.40 10.42 -2.65
CA LEU A 277 14.23 11.03 -3.96
C LEU A 277 13.83 12.52 -3.81
N PRO A 278 14.65 13.47 -4.29
CA PRO A 278 14.51 14.88 -3.94
C PRO A 278 13.28 15.56 -4.55
N ASN A 279 12.77 15.05 -5.67
CA ASN A 279 11.69 15.67 -6.44
C ASN A 279 10.34 14.93 -6.31
N LEU A 280 10.23 14.03 -5.33
CA LEU A 280 9.04 13.22 -5.12
C LEU A 280 7.87 14.09 -4.65
N THR A 281 6.75 14.02 -5.38
CA THR A 281 5.49 14.72 -5.06
C THR A 281 4.37 13.77 -4.65
N SER A 282 4.44 12.51 -5.09
CA SER A 282 3.40 11.50 -4.86
C SER A 282 4.02 10.13 -4.61
N VAL A 283 3.58 9.48 -3.53
CA VAL A 283 4.06 8.16 -3.11
C VAL A 283 2.87 7.22 -2.97
N TYR A 284 3.00 6.05 -3.57
CA TYR A 284 2.01 4.99 -3.52
C TYR A 284 2.69 3.71 -3.04
N MET A 285 2.16 3.10 -2.00
CA MET A 285 2.72 1.90 -1.36
C MET A 285 1.61 0.86 -1.23
N HIS A 286 1.80 -0.31 -1.83
CA HIS A 286 0.82 -1.40 -1.77
C HIS A 286 1.42 -2.64 -1.13
N ARG A 287 0.73 -3.23 -0.16
CA ARG A 287 1.22 -4.43 0.52
C ARG A 287 2.64 -4.22 1.02
N VAL A 288 2.84 -3.09 1.68
CA VAL A 288 4.09 -2.76 2.37
C VAL A 288 3.89 -3.00 3.84
N ILE A 289 4.88 -3.61 4.47
CA ILE A 289 4.98 -3.81 5.89
C ILE A 289 6.21 -3.07 6.39
N ALA A 290 6.11 -2.43 7.56
CA ALA A 290 7.22 -1.67 8.11
C ALA A 290 7.28 -1.91 9.61
N VAL A 291 8.31 -2.64 10.05
CA VAL A 291 8.53 -2.96 11.46
C VAL A 291 9.79 -2.25 11.95
N ARG A 292 9.77 -1.84 13.23
CA ARG A 292 10.87 -1.09 13.82
C ARG A 292 12.05 -2.03 14.06
N GLY A 293 13.20 -1.72 13.48
CA GLY A 293 14.46 -2.43 13.76
C GLY A 293 14.51 -3.86 13.26
N GLU A 294 13.45 -4.32 12.59
CA GLU A 294 13.34 -5.65 12.01
C GLU A 294 13.15 -5.47 10.51
N THR A 295 13.82 -6.32 9.75
CA THR A 295 13.42 -6.63 8.38
C THR A 295 12.77 -7.99 8.40
N LEU A 296 11.69 -8.22 7.64
CA LEU A 296 11.02 -9.54 7.58
C LEU A 296 11.98 -10.71 7.29
N TRP A 297 13.12 -10.41 6.66
CA TRP A 297 14.08 -11.37 6.18
C TRP A 297 15.24 -11.56 7.17
N GLY A 298 14.93 -11.72 8.46
CA GLY A 298 15.87 -11.77 9.59
C GLY A 298 17.00 -12.82 9.57
N CYS A 299 17.33 -13.42 8.42
CA CYS A 299 18.43 -14.35 8.25
C CYS A 299 19.16 -14.04 6.92
N GLY A 300 20.33 -13.43 7.01
CA GLY A 300 21.25 -13.23 5.89
C GLY A 300 22.38 -12.28 6.31
N PRO A 301 23.59 -12.34 5.73
CA PRO A 301 24.73 -11.50 6.10
C PRO A 301 24.50 -9.98 5.92
N SER A 302 23.36 -9.58 5.33
CA SER A 302 22.81 -8.22 5.26
C SER A 302 21.84 -7.87 6.43
N ALA A 303 21.67 -8.73 7.43
CA ALA A 303 20.82 -8.53 8.61
C ALA A 303 21.40 -7.51 9.61
N ALA A 304 22.52 -6.85 9.28
CA ALA A 304 22.86 -5.60 9.93
C ALA A 304 21.64 -4.68 9.78
N PRO A 305 21.00 -4.26 10.89
CA PRO A 305 19.86 -3.37 10.82
C PRO A 305 20.30 -2.19 9.96
N VAL A 306 19.71 -2.04 8.77
CA VAL A 306 20.00 -0.90 7.90
C VAL A 306 19.86 0.31 8.79
N HIS A 307 20.99 0.93 9.13
CA HIS A 307 21.07 1.84 10.26
C HIS A 307 19.90 2.82 10.15
N PRO A 308 19.12 3.03 11.23
CA PRO A 308 17.89 3.80 11.20
C PRO A 308 18.17 5.10 10.47
N LEU A 309 17.64 5.23 9.26
CA LEU A 309 17.95 6.25 8.27
C LEU A 309 18.34 7.58 8.92
N ALA A 310 19.63 7.82 9.07
CA ALA A 310 20.15 9.09 9.58
C ALA A 310 19.84 10.28 8.63
N GLY A 311 19.18 10.02 7.49
CA GLY A 311 18.93 11.01 6.44
C GLY A 311 17.49 11.45 6.21
N ILE A 312 16.45 10.75 6.69
CA ILE A 312 15.07 11.23 6.48
C ILE A 312 14.78 12.35 7.47
N GLN A 313 14.95 13.59 7.01
CA GLN A 313 14.61 14.76 7.78
C GLN A 313 13.09 15.00 7.72
N PRO A 314 12.42 15.22 8.87
CA PRO A 314 11.03 15.68 8.87
C PRO A 314 10.89 16.97 8.07
N ARG A 315 9.78 17.12 7.34
CA ARG A 315 9.46 18.30 6.53
C ARG A 315 10.57 18.66 5.52
N SER A 316 11.18 17.66 4.90
CA SER A 316 12.27 17.86 3.93
C SER A 316 11.81 17.77 2.48
N LEU A 317 10.76 17.00 2.19
CA LEU A 317 10.31 16.71 0.82
C LEU A 317 9.02 17.45 0.45
N ASP A 318 8.86 17.75 -0.84
CA ASP A 318 7.68 18.39 -1.42
C ASP A 318 6.57 17.38 -1.78
N ILE A 319 6.51 16.27 -1.03
CA ILE A 319 5.45 15.26 -1.16
C ILE A 319 4.11 15.91 -0.76
N THR A 320 3.09 15.73 -1.59
CA THR A 320 1.74 16.25 -1.34
C THR A 320 0.70 15.14 -1.26
N HIS A 321 1.06 13.92 -1.67
CA HIS A 321 0.17 12.77 -1.73
C HIS A 321 0.90 11.51 -1.24
N ILE A 322 0.35 10.85 -0.23
CA ILE A 322 0.78 9.52 0.24
C ILE A 322 -0.44 8.62 0.24
N GLU A 323 -0.33 7.49 -0.43
CA GLU A 323 -1.35 6.44 -0.44
C GLU A 323 -0.73 5.10 -0.08
N MET A 324 -1.34 4.43 0.88
CA MET A 324 -0.89 3.17 1.46
C MET A 324 -2.07 2.20 1.43
N ARG A 325 -1.96 1.14 0.64
CA ARG A 325 -3.04 0.17 0.43
C ARG A 325 -2.63 -1.20 0.90
N ASP A 326 -3.48 -1.82 1.70
CA ASP A 326 -3.22 -3.15 2.25
C ASP A 326 -1.85 -3.17 2.99
N CYS A 327 -1.53 -2.07 3.68
CA CYS A 327 -0.22 -1.83 4.31
C CYS A 327 -0.27 -2.06 5.82
N ARG A 328 0.80 -2.62 6.40
CA ARG A 328 0.97 -2.79 7.85
C ARG A 328 2.17 -2.02 8.36
N ILE A 329 1.96 -0.77 8.78
CA ILE A 329 3.04 0.15 9.15
C ILE A 329 3.05 0.34 10.67
N ALA A 330 4.15 0.00 11.33
CA ALA A 330 4.30 0.20 12.76
C ALA A 330 4.13 1.68 13.14
N PRO A 331 3.54 2.01 14.30
CA PRO A 331 3.27 3.38 14.76
C PRO A 331 4.43 4.36 14.60
N TRP A 332 5.65 3.91 14.91
CA TRP A 332 6.84 4.74 14.82
C TRP A 332 7.22 5.05 13.36
N GLU A 333 7.17 4.04 12.48
CA GLU A 333 7.47 4.24 11.06
C GLU A 333 6.38 5.06 10.37
N LEU A 334 5.12 4.87 10.75
CA LEU A 334 4.00 5.66 10.23
C LEU A 334 4.19 7.15 10.54
N ARG A 335 4.56 7.47 11.79
CA ARG A 335 4.88 8.86 12.18
C ARG A 335 6.03 9.43 11.38
N ARG A 336 7.06 8.64 11.08
CA ARG A 336 8.19 9.10 10.25
C ARG A 336 7.77 9.37 8.82
N ILE A 337 7.08 8.42 8.18
CA ILE A 337 6.57 8.53 6.80
C ILE A 337 5.70 9.79 6.65
N VAL A 338 4.74 9.98 7.55
CA VAL A 338 3.83 11.14 7.52
C VAL A 338 4.53 12.44 7.94
N GLY A 339 5.65 12.36 8.66
CA GLY A 339 6.46 13.51 9.07
C GLY A 339 7.41 14.03 7.98
N VAL A 340 7.74 13.23 6.96
CA VAL A 340 8.68 13.63 5.87
C VAL A 340 8.18 14.82 5.02
N PRO A 341 6.91 14.87 4.60
CA PRO A 341 6.41 15.94 3.74
C PRO A 341 6.43 17.31 4.42
N LYS A 342 6.72 18.37 3.66
CA LYS A 342 6.58 19.78 4.11
C LYS A 342 5.12 20.16 4.32
N ALA A 343 4.23 19.70 3.44
CA ALA A 343 2.81 20.01 3.46
C ALA A 343 2.02 18.89 2.74
N LEU A 344 1.74 17.82 3.46
CA LEU A 344 0.94 16.70 2.95
C LEU A 344 -0.52 17.14 2.77
N ARG A 345 -1.09 16.97 1.57
CA ARG A 345 -2.48 17.35 1.26
C ARG A 345 -3.43 16.17 1.25
N THR A 346 -3.00 15.05 0.67
CA THR A 346 -3.80 13.82 0.60
C THR A 346 -3.07 12.71 1.32
N PHE A 347 -3.78 12.05 2.24
CA PHE A 347 -3.32 10.86 2.93
C PHE A 347 -4.38 9.76 2.82
N ILE A 348 -4.01 8.64 2.23
CA ILE A 348 -4.85 7.46 2.09
C ILE A 348 -4.14 6.32 2.79
N TYR A 349 -4.81 5.67 3.75
CA TYR A 349 -4.30 4.50 4.43
C TYR A 349 -5.39 3.45 4.62
N ASP A 350 -5.31 2.39 3.82
CA ASP A 350 -6.09 1.17 3.96
C ASP A 350 -5.20 0.11 4.66
N VAL A 351 -5.57 -0.21 5.90
CA VAL A 351 -4.78 -1.04 6.82
C VAL A 351 -4.89 -2.51 6.41
N GLY A 352 -3.79 -3.14 6.03
CA GLY A 352 -3.80 -4.52 5.57
C GLY A 352 -4.01 -5.55 6.69
N GLU A 353 -4.76 -6.61 6.41
CA GLU A 353 -5.01 -7.76 7.32
C GLU A 353 -3.76 -8.62 7.54
N GLY A 354 -3.60 -9.24 8.71
CA GLY A 354 -2.57 -10.26 8.89
C GLY A 354 -2.80 -11.39 7.89
N THR A 355 -1.87 -11.63 6.96
CA THR A 355 -2.12 -12.58 5.86
C THR A 355 -1.56 -13.96 6.13
N ASN A 356 -0.55 -14.07 7.00
CA ASN A 356 0.10 -15.33 7.32
C ASN A 356 0.81 -15.25 8.70
N GLU A 357 1.11 -16.42 9.26
CA GLU A 357 1.80 -16.55 10.56
C GLU A 357 3.27 -16.10 10.52
N VAL A 358 3.83 -15.87 9.33
CA VAL A 358 5.25 -15.49 9.12
C VAL A 358 5.41 -13.97 9.19
N GLU A 359 4.34 -13.20 8.94
CA GLU A 359 4.37 -11.75 9.07
C GLU A 359 4.58 -11.35 10.53
N PRO A 360 5.53 -10.45 10.81
CA PRO A 360 5.72 -9.95 12.16
C PRO A 360 4.44 -9.22 12.62
N VAL A 361 4.11 -9.40 13.89
CA VAL A 361 2.95 -8.76 14.50
C VAL A 361 3.16 -7.25 14.54
N VAL A 362 2.36 -6.52 13.77
CA VAL A 362 2.38 -5.05 13.74
C VAL A 362 1.16 -4.51 14.50
N ASN A 363 1.39 -3.91 15.66
CA ASN A 363 0.34 -3.29 16.47
C ASN A 363 -0.02 -1.90 15.92
N ILE A 364 -1.10 -1.79 15.14
CA ILE A 364 -1.55 -0.56 14.46
C ILE A 364 -2.78 0.04 15.16
N SER A 365 -2.58 0.94 16.12
CA SER A 365 -3.70 1.46 16.91
C SER A 365 -4.33 2.70 16.28
N TYR A 366 -5.61 2.95 16.57
CA TYR A 366 -6.33 4.15 16.09
C TYR A 366 -5.62 5.42 16.56
N LYS A 367 -5.16 5.40 17.82
CA LYS A 367 -4.32 6.45 18.41
C LYS A 367 -3.02 6.67 17.62
N SER A 368 -2.34 5.62 17.19
CA SER A 368 -1.09 5.77 16.42
C SER A 368 -1.29 6.44 15.07
N ILE A 369 -2.36 6.09 14.35
CA ILE A 369 -2.73 6.72 13.10
C ILE A 369 -3.06 8.20 13.35
N ARG A 370 -3.83 8.50 14.40
CA ARG A 370 -4.19 9.86 14.80
C ARG A 370 -2.96 10.71 15.10
N GLU A 371 -1.99 10.19 15.86
CA GLU A 371 -0.75 10.88 16.18
C GLU A 371 0.11 11.15 14.95
N ALA A 372 0.13 10.24 13.97
CA ALA A 372 0.82 10.46 12.71
C ALA A 372 0.20 11.62 11.93
N LEU A 373 -1.13 11.63 11.79
CA LEU A 373 -1.87 12.68 11.07
C LEU A 373 -1.72 14.06 11.71
N GLU A 374 -1.60 14.14 13.04
CA GLU A 374 -1.44 15.40 13.78
C GLU A 374 -0.25 16.23 13.28
N GLN A 375 0.80 15.57 12.78
CA GLN A 375 2.00 16.24 12.24
C GLN A 375 1.71 17.07 10.98
N GLN A 376 0.62 16.77 10.26
CA GLN A 376 0.20 17.36 8.99
C GLN A 376 -1.19 18.02 9.07
N LYS A 377 -1.72 18.28 10.28
CA LYS A 377 -3.08 18.83 10.48
C LYS A 377 -3.34 20.16 9.77
N ASP A 378 -2.29 20.97 9.59
CA ASP A 378 -2.38 22.29 8.97
C ASP A 378 -2.33 22.25 7.42
N SER A 379 -2.04 21.10 6.83
CA SER A 379 -1.92 20.92 5.38
C SER A 379 -2.89 19.91 4.77
N LEU A 380 -3.36 18.93 5.55
CA LEU A 380 -4.25 17.88 5.06
C LEU A 380 -5.59 18.45 4.58
N GLU A 381 -5.93 18.11 3.34
CA GLU A 381 -7.16 18.46 2.64
C GLU A 381 -8.06 17.22 2.44
N GLN A 382 -7.44 16.04 2.32
CA GLN A 382 -8.12 14.78 2.05
C GLN A 382 -7.53 13.68 2.93
N ILE A 383 -8.41 12.98 3.66
CA ILE A 383 -8.04 11.83 4.50
C ILE A 383 -8.95 10.65 4.15
N TRP A 384 -8.34 9.52 3.82
CA TRP A 384 -8.99 8.22 3.70
C TRP A 384 -8.32 7.26 4.67
N ILE A 385 -9.06 6.73 5.66
CA ILE A 385 -8.57 5.70 6.58
C ILE A 385 -9.58 4.55 6.60
N ASP A 386 -9.13 3.34 6.27
CA ASP A 386 -10.02 2.19 6.05
C ASP A 386 -9.32 0.88 6.42
N TYR A 387 -10.07 -0.21 6.41
CA TYR A 387 -9.54 -1.57 6.52
C TYR A 387 -10.38 -2.56 5.71
N PRO A 388 -9.86 -3.76 5.40
CA PRO A 388 -10.61 -4.82 4.73
C PRO A 388 -11.84 -5.30 5.53
N HIS A 389 -12.97 -5.58 4.88
CA HIS A 389 -14.23 -6.03 5.53
C HIS A 389 -14.14 -7.35 6.33
N ASP A 390 -13.09 -8.13 6.11
CA ASP A 390 -12.87 -9.40 6.80
C ASP A 390 -11.80 -9.28 7.90
N TYR A 391 -11.37 -8.06 8.23
CA TYR A 391 -10.36 -7.81 9.24
C TYR A 391 -10.87 -8.28 10.60
N LEU A 392 -10.36 -9.42 11.07
CA LEU A 392 -10.63 -9.92 12.41
C LEU A 392 -9.87 -9.02 13.39
N PHE A 393 -10.57 -8.09 14.03
CA PHE A 393 -10.06 -7.35 15.17
C PHE A 393 -9.71 -8.26 16.37
N ASP A 394 -9.98 -9.56 16.29
CA ASP A 394 -9.66 -10.58 17.30
C ASP A 394 -8.15 -10.73 17.59
N GLU A 395 -7.25 -10.31 16.68
CA GLU A 395 -5.80 -10.21 16.97
C GLU A 395 -5.49 -9.25 18.14
N TRP A 396 -6.48 -8.50 18.63
CA TRP A 396 -6.34 -7.44 19.63
C TRP A 396 -6.83 -7.87 21.01
N GLY A 397 -7.14 -9.15 21.24
CA GLY A 397 -7.24 -9.75 22.58
C GLY A 397 -8.21 -9.08 23.57
N GLY A 398 -9.13 -8.26 23.07
CA GLY A 398 -10.08 -7.48 23.87
C GLY A 398 -10.16 -6.03 23.39
N ALA A 399 -11.38 -5.48 23.35
CA ALA A 399 -11.65 -4.06 23.19
C ALA A 399 -10.79 -3.22 24.16
N GLY A 400 -9.62 -2.78 23.70
CA GLY A 400 -8.57 -2.20 24.53
C GLY A 400 -8.32 -0.73 24.23
N ALA A 401 -7.24 -0.17 24.81
CA ALA A 401 -6.80 1.22 24.55
C ALA A 401 -6.50 1.53 23.07
N SER A 402 -6.44 0.48 22.26
CA SER A 402 -5.85 0.43 20.94
C SER A 402 -6.90 0.68 19.84
N THR A 403 -8.17 0.33 20.11
CA THR A 403 -9.36 0.57 19.27
C THR A 403 -10.27 1.68 19.82
N ARG A 404 -9.76 2.49 20.76
CA ARG A 404 -10.45 3.70 21.23
C ARG A 404 -10.64 4.68 20.08
N PRO A 405 -11.72 5.50 20.10
CA PRO A 405 -11.94 6.55 19.11
C PRO A 405 -10.68 7.36 18.82
N MET A 406 -10.47 7.70 17.55
CA MET A 406 -9.35 8.58 17.15
C MET A 406 -9.45 9.99 17.76
N GLY A 407 -10.63 10.37 18.25
CA GLY A 407 -10.90 11.70 18.80
C GLY A 407 -11.11 12.74 17.70
N SER A 408 -11.02 14.02 18.08
CA SER A 408 -11.49 15.11 17.21
C SER A 408 -10.50 15.52 16.11
N PHE A 409 -11.07 15.81 14.94
CA PHE A 409 -10.42 16.39 13.76
C PHE A 409 -10.76 17.88 13.55
N ILE A 410 -11.39 18.56 14.53
CA ILE A 410 -11.74 19.99 14.44
C ILE A 410 -10.52 20.88 14.11
N GLN A 411 -9.32 20.47 14.54
CA GLN A 411 -8.09 21.22 14.29
C GLN A 411 -7.58 21.12 12.85
N PHE A 412 -8.09 20.19 12.04
CA PHE A 412 -7.66 19.99 10.64
C PHE A 412 -8.36 20.99 9.74
N LYS A 413 -7.97 22.27 9.84
CA LYS A 413 -8.70 23.42 9.25
C LYS A 413 -8.80 23.43 7.72
N LYS A 414 -8.02 22.59 7.03
CA LYS A 414 -8.06 22.44 5.57
C LYS A 414 -8.76 21.18 5.10
N LEU A 415 -9.15 20.28 6.02
CA LEU A 415 -9.79 19.03 5.67
C LEU A 415 -11.14 19.31 5.01
N LYS A 416 -11.28 18.85 3.77
CA LYS A 416 -12.48 19.01 2.93
C LYS A 416 -13.14 17.68 2.64
N ARG A 417 -12.36 16.60 2.48
CA ARG A 417 -12.90 15.28 2.15
C ARG A 417 -12.39 14.28 3.15
N PHE A 418 -13.33 13.58 3.77
CA PHE A 418 -13.01 12.67 4.84
C PHE A 418 -13.73 11.35 4.66
N ARG A 419 -12.95 10.31 4.35
CA ARG A 419 -13.39 8.94 4.21
C ARG A 419 -12.80 8.17 5.36
N ILE A 420 -13.64 7.53 6.15
CA ILE A 420 -13.20 6.89 7.38
C ILE A 420 -14.12 5.73 7.71
N ALA A 421 -13.54 4.58 8.12
CA ALA A 421 -14.35 3.53 8.71
C ALA A 421 -15.01 4.07 9.98
N SER A 422 -16.33 3.90 10.12
CA SER A 422 -17.09 4.48 11.22
C SER A 422 -16.56 4.03 12.59
N THR A 423 -15.98 2.84 12.67
CA THR A 423 -15.34 2.31 13.88
C THR A 423 -14.14 3.14 14.33
N TYR A 424 -13.43 3.87 13.47
CA TYR A 424 -12.38 4.80 13.92
C TYR A 424 -12.93 6.04 14.65
N LEU A 425 -14.19 6.41 14.39
CA LEU A 425 -14.88 7.51 15.05
C LEU A 425 -15.57 7.06 16.34
N PHE A 426 -16.24 5.92 16.30
CA PHE A 426 -16.98 5.38 17.44
C PHE A 426 -16.13 4.54 18.37
N GLY A 427 -15.08 3.89 17.87
CA GLY A 427 -14.24 2.96 18.60
C GLY A 427 -14.98 1.68 18.99
N PHE A 428 -14.21 0.63 19.29
CA PHE A 428 -14.77 -0.56 19.93
C PHE A 428 -14.68 -0.39 21.45
N THR A 429 -15.59 0.41 22.01
CA THR A 429 -15.63 0.71 23.45
C THR A 429 -17.04 0.57 23.99
N GLU A 430 -17.19 0.14 25.26
CA GLU A 430 -18.50 0.09 25.93
C GLU A 430 -19.15 1.48 26.09
N ASP A 431 -18.33 2.52 26.24
CA ASP A 431 -18.77 3.91 26.29
C ASP A 431 -19.01 4.42 24.87
N THR A 432 -20.17 4.08 24.32
CA THR A 432 -20.59 4.49 23.00
C THR A 432 -21.30 5.85 23.07
N ASP A 433 -20.91 6.78 22.19
CA ASP A 433 -21.45 8.13 22.15
C ASP A 433 -21.85 8.53 20.73
N ILE A 434 -23.17 8.67 20.54
CA ILE A 434 -23.78 9.06 19.27
C ILE A 434 -23.37 10.47 18.81
N ASN A 435 -22.84 11.32 19.70
CA ASN A 435 -22.39 12.67 19.35
C ASN A 435 -20.98 12.68 18.74
N ARG A 436 -20.23 11.56 18.79
CA ARG A 436 -18.84 11.49 18.32
C ARG A 436 -18.66 11.94 16.88
N ILE A 437 -19.59 11.61 15.96
CA ILE A 437 -19.52 12.10 14.57
C ILE A 437 -19.52 13.63 14.56
N VAL A 438 -20.44 14.27 15.28
CA VAL A 438 -20.61 15.73 15.31
C VAL A 438 -19.45 16.44 16.02
N GLU A 439 -18.86 15.81 17.04
CA GLU A 439 -17.75 16.35 17.81
C GLU A 439 -16.39 16.12 17.15
N SER A 440 -16.29 15.11 16.27
CA SER A 440 -15.04 14.77 15.61
C SER A 440 -14.82 15.54 14.34
N LEU A 441 -15.88 15.96 13.64
CA LEU A 441 -15.77 16.57 12.31
C LEU A 441 -15.42 18.06 12.37
N PRO A 442 -14.54 18.55 11.47
CA PRO A 442 -14.34 19.98 11.28
C PRO A 442 -15.49 20.61 10.47
N GLU A 443 -15.81 21.88 10.76
CA GLU A 443 -16.96 22.60 10.16
C GLU A 443 -16.88 22.78 8.64
N GLN A 444 -15.66 22.83 8.08
CA GLN A 444 -15.44 23.08 6.65
C GLN A 444 -15.43 21.82 5.78
N VAL A 445 -15.72 20.64 6.35
CA VAL A 445 -15.81 19.40 5.57
C VAL A 445 -16.87 19.55 4.47
N GLU A 446 -16.50 19.17 3.24
CA GLU A 446 -17.35 19.23 2.05
C GLU A 446 -17.96 17.86 1.72
N MET A 447 -17.22 16.79 2.00
CA MET A 447 -17.67 15.41 1.78
C MET A 447 -17.25 14.52 2.94
N LEU A 448 -18.20 13.73 3.44
CA LEU A 448 -18.00 12.70 4.45
C LEU A 448 -18.40 11.34 3.87
N HIS A 449 -17.49 10.37 3.91
CA HIS A 449 -17.74 8.98 3.50
C HIS A 449 -17.47 8.05 4.68
N LEU A 450 -18.51 7.43 5.22
CA LEU A 450 -18.41 6.46 6.30
C LEU A 450 -18.37 5.05 5.71
N THR A 451 -17.25 4.36 5.89
CA THR A 451 -17.10 2.96 5.50
C THR A 451 -17.42 2.03 6.67
N HIS A 452 -17.80 0.77 6.38
CA HIS A 452 -18.16 -0.23 7.39
C HIS A 452 -19.26 0.21 8.34
N GLY A 453 -20.23 0.98 7.84
CA GLY A 453 -21.31 1.53 8.64
C GLY A 453 -22.19 0.47 9.31
N ASP A 454 -22.14 -0.76 8.81
CA ASP A 454 -22.84 -1.90 9.39
C ASP A 454 -22.20 -2.46 10.67
N GLU A 455 -20.99 -2.03 11.02
CA GLU A 455 -20.26 -2.50 12.21
C GLU A 455 -20.57 -1.68 13.47
N ASP A 456 -21.18 -0.50 13.34
CA ASP A 456 -21.50 0.40 14.46
C ASP A 456 -23.02 0.57 14.63
N GLU A 457 -23.54 0.23 15.82
CA GLU A 457 -24.97 0.38 16.12
C GLU A 457 -25.39 1.85 16.26
N GLU A 458 -24.42 2.71 16.59
CA GLU A 458 -24.55 4.16 16.79
C GLU A 458 -24.76 4.91 15.48
N LEU A 459 -24.43 4.29 14.33
CA LEU A 459 -24.34 5.00 13.06
C LEU A 459 -25.61 5.78 12.75
N THR A 460 -26.78 5.13 12.83
CA THR A 460 -28.05 5.79 12.47
C THR A 460 -28.37 6.98 13.39
N ALA A 461 -28.08 6.87 14.69
CA ALA A 461 -28.27 7.96 15.64
C ALA A 461 -27.23 9.08 15.43
N GLY A 462 -25.98 8.74 15.17
CA GLY A 462 -24.92 9.70 14.86
C GLY A 462 -25.19 10.48 13.57
N LEU A 463 -25.69 9.82 12.53
CA LEU A 463 -26.14 10.46 11.30
C LEU A 463 -27.32 11.42 11.56
N LYS A 464 -28.30 11.00 12.37
CA LYS A 464 -29.41 11.88 12.77
C LYS A 464 -28.89 13.15 13.47
N LYS A 465 -27.92 13.00 14.38
CA LYS A 465 -27.26 14.12 15.08
C LYS A 465 -26.49 15.03 14.13
N LEU A 466 -25.80 14.47 13.13
CA LEU A 466 -25.12 15.24 12.09
C LEU A 466 -26.09 16.09 11.28
N LEU A 467 -27.23 15.54 10.87
CA LEU A 467 -28.27 16.28 10.14
C LEU A 467 -28.93 17.36 11.02
N GLU A 468 -29.17 17.09 12.31
CA GLU A 468 -29.64 18.09 13.28
C GLU A 468 -28.64 19.23 13.42
N ALA A 469 -27.34 18.92 13.55
CA ALA A 469 -26.28 19.93 13.62
C ALA A 469 -26.21 20.77 12.34
N LYS A 470 -26.34 20.16 11.16
CA LYS A 470 -26.40 20.87 9.87
C LYS A 470 -27.59 21.83 9.80
N GLN A 471 -28.76 21.39 10.23
CA GLN A 471 -29.97 22.22 10.31
C GLN A 471 -29.79 23.43 11.25
N LEU A 472 -28.99 23.28 12.31
CA LEU A 472 -28.65 24.36 13.25
C LEU A 472 -27.56 25.32 12.75
N GLY A 473 -27.08 25.17 11.51
CA GLY A 473 -26.08 26.06 10.93
C GLY A 473 -24.65 25.55 11.02
N ARG A 474 -24.40 24.36 11.59
CA ARG A 474 -23.08 23.70 11.52
C ARG A 474 -22.88 23.04 10.15
N PHE A 475 -21.64 22.66 9.80
CA PHE A 475 -21.32 21.90 8.58
C PHE A 475 -21.97 22.44 7.29
N GLN A 476 -21.99 23.76 7.12
CA GLN A 476 -22.64 24.39 5.96
C GLN A 476 -21.96 24.00 4.64
N SER A 477 -20.66 23.71 4.69
CA SER A 477 -19.88 23.27 3.54
C SER A 477 -20.16 21.82 3.12
N LEU A 478 -20.76 21.00 3.99
CA LEU A 478 -21.00 19.58 3.72
C LEU A 478 -22.06 19.42 2.62
N LYS A 479 -21.64 18.95 1.45
CA LYS A 479 -22.46 18.78 0.25
C LYS A 479 -22.79 17.33 -0.03
N GLU A 480 -21.92 16.42 0.38
CA GLU A 480 -22.05 14.99 0.08
C GLU A 480 -21.80 14.13 1.34
N LEU A 481 -22.68 13.16 1.56
CA LEU A 481 -22.61 12.18 2.64
C LEU A 481 -22.76 10.78 2.04
N ILE A 482 -21.72 9.97 2.10
CA ILE A 482 -21.71 8.60 1.57
C ILE A 482 -21.63 7.61 2.74
N VAL A 483 -22.41 6.55 2.69
CA VAL A 483 -22.43 5.52 3.73
C VAL A 483 -22.38 4.14 3.09
N ASP A 484 -21.36 3.37 3.42
CA ASP A 484 -21.19 1.99 2.97
C ASP A 484 -21.70 1.04 4.07
N VAL A 485 -22.62 0.14 3.72
CA VAL A 485 -23.22 -0.84 4.64
C VAL A 485 -23.36 -2.21 3.99
N CYS A 486 -23.61 -3.25 4.79
CA CYS A 486 -24.00 -4.56 4.27
C CYS A 486 -25.53 -4.71 4.17
N LEU A 487 -25.99 -5.56 3.24
CA LEU A 487 -27.41 -5.80 3.01
C LEU A 487 -28.14 -6.40 4.23
N PRO A 488 -27.57 -7.38 4.96
CA PRO A 488 -28.21 -7.91 6.17
C PRO A 488 -28.48 -6.84 7.24
N TRP A 489 -27.55 -5.89 7.42
CA TRP A 489 -27.68 -4.81 8.40
C TRP A 489 -28.87 -3.89 8.08
N LEU A 490 -29.12 -3.61 6.80
CA LEU A 490 -30.26 -2.80 6.38
C LEU A 490 -31.61 -3.43 6.76
N PHE A 491 -31.72 -4.75 6.76
CA PHE A 491 -32.95 -5.45 7.16
C PHE A 491 -33.04 -5.70 8.67
N ALA A 492 -31.93 -5.58 9.40
CA ALA A 492 -31.92 -5.69 10.85
C ALA A 492 -32.60 -4.47 11.50
N LYS A 493 -33.01 -4.63 12.76
CA LYS A 493 -33.40 -3.51 13.61
C LYS A 493 -32.19 -3.09 14.44
N GLY A 494 -32.01 -1.79 14.61
CA GLY A 494 -31.00 -1.28 15.53
C GLY A 494 -31.32 -1.61 16.99
N ARG A 495 -30.32 -1.55 17.88
CA ARG A 495 -30.50 -1.83 19.31
C ARG A 495 -30.67 -0.55 20.12
N GLN A 496 -31.37 -0.62 21.24
CA GLN A 496 -31.40 0.48 22.21
C GLN A 496 -30.12 0.47 23.07
N PRO A 497 -29.62 1.66 23.49
CA PRO A 497 -30.09 3.02 23.19
C PRO A 497 -29.47 3.64 21.92
N LEU A 498 -28.72 2.86 21.15
CA LEU A 498 -27.71 3.35 20.19
C LEU A 498 -28.29 3.66 18.81
N ALA A 499 -29.37 3.00 18.44
CA ALA A 499 -30.06 3.25 17.18
C ALA A 499 -30.99 4.46 17.24
N ALA A 500 -31.10 5.19 16.12
CA ALA A 500 -32.04 6.31 16.02
C ALA A 500 -33.50 5.89 16.23
N ASP A 501 -33.85 4.68 15.78
CA ASP A 501 -35.16 4.05 15.98
C ASP A 501 -35.02 2.51 15.96
N HIS A 502 -34.85 1.91 17.14
CA HIS A 502 -34.78 0.47 17.35
C HIS A 502 -36.08 -0.30 17.02
N THR A 503 -37.21 0.38 16.78
CA THR A 503 -38.48 -0.29 16.50
C THR A 503 -38.63 -0.66 15.02
N ARG A 504 -37.90 0.03 14.15
CA ARG A 504 -37.92 -0.12 12.68
C ARG A 504 -36.66 -0.80 12.18
N SER A 505 -36.69 -1.21 10.92
CA SER A 505 -35.50 -1.71 10.25
C SER A 505 -34.57 -0.56 9.87
N ASN A 506 -33.27 -0.82 9.82
CA ASN A 506 -32.26 0.20 9.48
C ASN A 506 -32.51 0.81 8.10
N LYS A 507 -33.02 0.07 7.11
CA LYS A 507 -33.40 0.62 5.80
C LYS A 507 -34.48 1.70 5.91
N ASP A 508 -35.47 1.53 6.79
CA ASP A 508 -36.55 2.50 6.96
C ASP A 508 -36.02 3.76 7.66
N VAL A 509 -35.06 3.59 8.57
CA VAL A 509 -34.36 4.69 9.24
C VAL A 509 -33.47 5.44 8.24
N MET A 510 -32.71 4.73 7.42
CA MET A 510 -31.84 5.32 6.40
C MET A 510 -32.65 6.07 5.33
N ALA A 511 -33.81 5.55 4.90
CA ALA A 511 -34.70 6.27 3.98
C ALA A 511 -35.18 7.62 4.56
N GLU A 512 -35.56 7.64 5.84
CA GLU A 512 -35.90 8.89 6.54
C GLU A 512 -34.72 9.86 6.61
N LEU A 513 -33.51 9.35 6.88
CA LEU A 513 -32.30 10.16 6.93
C LEU A 513 -31.92 10.74 5.56
N VAL A 514 -32.04 9.98 4.48
CA VAL A 514 -31.81 10.44 3.10
C VAL A 514 -32.81 11.55 2.75
N HIS A 515 -34.11 11.35 3.02
CA HIS A 515 -35.11 12.40 2.79
C HIS A 515 -34.84 13.67 3.61
N LYS A 516 -34.39 13.51 4.86
CA LYS A 516 -34.00 14.64 5.72
C LYS A 516 -32.76 15.36 5.17
N ALA A 517 -31.77 14.63 4.65
CA ALA A 517 -30.58 15.20 4.02
C ALA A 517 -30.92 15.99 2.75
N ASP A 518 -31.80 15.46 1.90
CA ASP A 518 -32.29 16.14 0.69
C ASP A 518 -32.94 17.48 1.04
N GLY A 519 -33.79 17.51 2.08
CA GLY A 519 -34.41 18.74 2.59
C GLY A 519 -33.41 19.80 3.11
N LEU A 520 -32.17 19.39 3.40
CA LEU A 520 -31.06 20.26 3.80
C LEU A 520 -30.09 20.58 2.65
N GLY A 521 -30.39 20.15 1.42
CA GLY A 521 -29.50 20.30 0.26
C GLY A 521 -28.20 19.51 0.38
N LEU A 522 -28.22 18.40 1.12
CA LEU A 522 -27.10 17.46 1.29
C LEU A 522 -27.41 16.20 0.48
N GLU A 523 -26.56 15.88 -0.49
CA GLU A 523 -26.65 14.63 -1.25
C GLU A 523 -26.20 13.47 -0.35
N MET A 524 -27.12 12.55 -0.05
CA MET A 524 -26.82 11.36 0.76
C MET A 524 -26.92 10.09 -0.09
N LYS A 525 -25.83 9.32 -0.18
CA LYS A 525 -25.73 8.07 -0.93
C LYS A 525 -25.48 6.89 -0.02
N ILE A 526 -26.05 5.74 -0.38
CA ILE A 526 -25.86 4.49 0.34
C ILE A 526 -25.28 3.48 -0.64
N PHE A 527 -24.17 2.85 -0.29
CA PHE A 527 -23.57 1.78 -1.09
C PHE A 527 -23.63 0.47 -0.31
N ILE A 528 -23.87 -0.63 -1.03
CA ILE A 528 -23.76 -1.96 -0.44
C ILE A 528 -22.34 -2.46 -0.64
N ASN A 529 -21.56 -2.51 0.44
CA ASN A 529 -20.16 -2.91 0.38
C ASN A 529 -19.95 -4.44 0.29
N HIS A 530 -20.89 -5.17 -0.34
CA HIS A 530 -20.96 -6.62 -0.21
C HIS A 530 -19.69 -7.34 -0.69
N SER A 531 -18.83 -7.68 0.25
CA SER A 531 -18.08 -8.93 0.18
C SER A 531 -19.10 -10.04 0.42
N GLN A 532 -19.65 -10.65 -0.63
CA GLN A 532 -20.49 -11.87 -0.49
C GLN A 532 -19.71 -13.04 0.15
N ASN A 533 -18.41 -12.86 0.35
CA ASN A 533 -17.52 -13.79 1.01
C ASN A 533 -16.85 -13.09 2.20
N ARG A 534 -17.60 -12.76 3.25
CA ARG A 534 -17.09 -12.97 4.63
C ARG A 534 -16.83 -14.47 4.83
N THR A 535 -15.99 -15.07 3.98
CA THR A 535 -15.38 -16.35 4.26
C THR A 535 -14.35 -16.02 5.32
N TYR A 536 -14.72 -16.22 6.58
CA TYR A 536 -13.88 -16.06 7.78
C TYR A 536 -12.51 -16.77 7.74
N ALA A 537 -12.14 -17.41 6.63
CA ALA A 537 -10.88 -18.11 6.44
C ALA A 537 -9.98 -17.35 5.44
N PRO A 538 -8.93 -16.63 5.89
CA PRO A 538 -7.89 -16.06 5.04
C PRO A 538 -7.33 -17.07 4.03
N ALA A 539 -7.19 -18.34 4.42
CA ALA A 539 -6.76 -19.43 3.55
C ALA A 539 -7.65 -19.62 2.31
N ARG A 540 -8.98 -19.51 2.44
CA ARG A 540 -9.91 -19.61 1.29
C ARG A 540 -9.80 -18.42 0.35
N ARG A 541 -9.48 -17.22 0.86
CA ARG A 541 -9.22 -16.03 0.03
C ARG A 541 -7.91 -16.14 -0.73
N VAL A 542 -6.85 -16.61 -0.07
CA VAL A 542 -5.56 -16.91 -0.71
C VAL A 542 -5.74 -18.01 -1.75
N GLU A 543 -6.51 -19.06 -1.46
CA GLU A 543 -6.83 -20.13 -2.40
C GLU A 543 -7.66 -19.63 -3.59
N ALA A 544 -8.70 -18.82 -3.35
CA ALA A 544 -9.49 -18.17 -4.38
C ALA A 544 -8.66 -17.24 -5.29
N ALA A 545 -7.72 -16.47 -4.71
CA ALA A 545 -6.79 -15.63 -5.46
C ALA A 545 -5.74 -16.46 -6.23
N ARG A 546 -5.45 -17.69 -5.79
CA ARG A 546 -4.54 -18.64 -6.44
C ARG A 546 -5.19 -19.41 -7.58
N MET A 547 -6.50 -19.63 -7.55
CA MET A 547 -7.20 -20.30 -8.65
C MET A 547 -7.16 -19.39 -9.88
N GLU A 548 -6.49 -19.83 -10.95
CA GLU A 548 -6.41 -19.13 -12.26
C GLU A 548 -7.79 -18.86 -12.90
N HIS A 549 -8.89 -19.32 -12.30
CA HIS A 549 -10.25 -19.29 -12.82
C HIS A 549 -11.27 -18.73 -11.81
N TRP A 550 -10.92 -17.72 -11.00
CA TRP A 550 -11.96 -16.99 -10.27
C TRP A 550 -13.05 -16.52 -11.26
N THR A 551 -14.25 -17.09 -11.14
CA THR A 551 -15.42 -16.83 -12.01
C THR A 551 -16.39 -15.80 -11.43
N GLY A 552 -16.07 -15.20 -10.28
CA GLY A 552 -16.81 -14.03 -9.81
C GLY A 552 -16.69 -12.87 -10.81
N PRO A 553 -17.59 -11.88 -10.76
CA PRO A 553 -17.60 -10.77 -11.71
C PRO A 553 -16.19 -10.18 -11.85
N GLU A 554 -15.74 -9.98 -13.10
CA GLU A 554 -14.40 -9.43 -13.40
C GLU A 554 -14.20 -8.17 -12.57
N ARG A 555 -13.36 -8.27 -11.53
CA ARG A 555 -13.04 -7.17 -10.65
C ARG A 555 -12.41 -6.05 -11.49
N ARG A 556 -13.08 -4.91 -11.55
CA ARG A 556 -12.64 -3.72 -12.30
C ARG A 556 -11.69 -2.90 -11.44
N GLU A 557 -10.62 -2.40 -12.03
CA GLU A 557 -9.71 -1.49 -11.33
C GLU A 557 -10.32 -0.10 -11.25
N LEU A 558 -10.40 0.42 -10.03
CA LEU A 558 -10.74 1.83 -9.84
C LEU A 558 -9.54 2.70 -10.19
N LYS A 559 -9.86 3.92 -10.59
CA LYS A 559 -8.89 5.00 -10.76
C LYS A 559 -8.35 5.41 -9.38
N TRP A 560 -7.20 6.09 -9.35
CA TRP A 560 -6.50 6.44 -8.11
C TRP A 560 -7.03 7.72 -7.45
N GLY A 561 -6.65 7.92 -6.18
CA GLY A 561 -7.08 9.05 -5.37
C GLY A 561 -8.36 8.77 -4.59
N PHE A 562 -8.99 9.82 -4.08
CA PHE A 562 -10.10 9.71 -3.13
C PHE A 562 -11.32 8.96 -3.69
N ASP A 563 -11.65 9.19 -4.96
CA ASP A 563 -12.76 8.54 -5.70
C ASP A 563 -12.42 8.39 -7.19
N GLY A 564 -11.18 8.01 -7.50
CA GLY A 564 -10.78 7.84 -8.89
C GLY A 564 -10.56 9.13 -9.70
N GLU A 565 -10.34 10.24 -9.00
CA GLU A 565 -10.13 11.57 -9.60
C GLU A 565 -8.77 11.72 -10.27
N VAL A 566 -7.81 10.85 -9.95
CA VAL A 566 -6.48 10.90 -10.53
C VAL A 566 -6.42 9.88 -11.66
N ASP A 567 -6.52 10.38 -12.89
CA ASP A 567 -6.25 9.59 -14.09
C ASP A 567 -4.76 9.24 -14.16
N TRP A 568 -4.44 7.99 -13.81
CA TRP A 568 -3.16 7.36 -14.14
C TRP A 568 -3.28 6.56 -15.44
N PRO A 569 -2.15 6.28 -16.13
CA PRO A 569 -2.09 5.18 -17.10
C PRO A 569 -2.78 3.92 -16.54
N GLN A 570 -3.55 3.25 -17.39
CA GLN A 570 -4.37 2.08 -17.02
C GLN A 570 -3.50 1.07 -16.26
N ARG A 571 -3.87 0.81 -15.00
CA ARG A 571 -3.15 -0.16 -14.17
C ARG A 571 -3.75 -1.56 -14.34
N MET A 572 -3.04 -2.56 -13.82
CA MET A 572 -3.42 -3.99 -13.81
C MET A 572 -3.27 -4.60 -12.39
N SER A 573 -3.26 -3.76 -11.35
CA SER A 573 -2.95 -4.17 -9.98
C SER A 573 -4.20 -4.66 -9.26
N GLY A 574 -4.24 -5.96 -8.98
CA GLY A 574 -5.38 -6.60 -8.31
C GLY A 574 -5.59 -6.17 -6.85
N CYS A 575 -4.61 -5.53 -6.19
CA CYS A 575 -4.79 -4.98 -4.85
C CYS A 575 -5.60 -3.67 -4.83
N MET A 576 -5.81 -3.06 -6.00
CA MET A 576 -6.53 -1.79 -6.18
C MET A 576 -7.96 -1.97 -6.71
N GLN A 577 -8.40 -3.22 -6.77
CA GLN A 577 -9.72 -3.57 -7.28
C GLN A 577 -10.72 -3.55 -6.12
N VAL A 578 -11.30 -2.38 -5.87
CA VAL A 578 -12.53 -2.30 -5.09
C VAL A 578 -13.66 -2.89 -5.95
N PRO A 579 -14.47 -3.82 -5.42
CA PRO A 579 -15.66 -4.27 -6.13
C PRO A 579 -16.53 -3.08 -6.54
N ASP A 580 -17.18 -3.15 -7.71
CA ASP A 580 -18.18 -2.17 -8.10
C ASP A 580 -19.38 -2.30 -7.14
N TYR A 581 -19.34 -1.52 -6.06
CA TYR A 581 -20.39 -1.56 -5.05
C TYR A 581 -21.63 -0.88 -5.63
N PRO A 582 -22.76 -1.58 -5.72
CA PRO A 582 -23.97 -0.96 -6.24
C PRO A 582 -24.46 0.09 -5.24
N GLU A 583 -24.74 1.28 -5.77
CA GLU A 583 -25.49 2.28 -5.04
C GLU A 583 -26.93 1.78 -4.84
N VAL A 584 -27.45 1.98 -3.64
CA VAL A 584 -28.81 1.65 -3.25
C VAL A 584 -29.61 2.91 -3.03
N THR A 585 -30.71 2.98 -3.75
CA THR A 585 -31.76 3.97 -3.53
C THR A 585 -32.91 3.31 -2.78
N ILE A 586 -33.44 3.96 -1.75
CA ILE A 586 -34.59 3.49 -0.96
C ILE A 586 -35.75 4.44 -1.26
N ASP A 587 -36.83 3.93 -1.87
CA ASP A 587 -38.00 4.77 -2.16
C ASP A 587 -38.89 5.01 -0.94
N GLU A 588 -39.91 5.86 -1.10
CA GLU A 588 -40.85 6.23 -0.03
C GLU A 588 -41.61 5.03 0.55
N GLN A 589 -41.67 3.91 -0.18
CA GLN A 589 -42.30 2.67 0.25
C GLN A 589 -41.31 1.73 0.96
N GLY A 590 -40.05 2.14 1.13
CA GLY A 590 -38.99 1.32 1.72
C GLY A 590 -38.48 0.21 0.79
N THR A 591 -38.70 0.35 -0.52
CA THR A 591 -38.23 -0.57 -1.57
C THR A 591 -36.83 -0.15 -2.00
N MET A 592 -35.89 -1.08 -2.02
CA MET A 592 -34.52 -0.83 -2.47
C MET A 592 -34.41 -1.04 -3.98
N LYS A 593 -33.67 -0.16 -4.66
CA LYS A 593 -33.30 -0.28 -6.08
C LYS A 593 -31.80 -0.06 -6.24
N PHE A 594 -31.18 -0.88 -7.08
CA PHE A 594 -29.74 -0.87 -7.35
C PHE A 594 -29.46 -0.17 -8.68
N THR A 595 -28.46 0.71 -8.71
CA THR A 595 -28.12 1.52 -9.90
C THR A 595 -27.65 0.70 -11.10
N ASN A 596 -27.07 -0.49 -10.87
CA ASN A 596 -26.58 -1.36 -11.93
C ASN A 596 -27.66 -2.29 -12.53
N GLY A 597 -28.91 -2.22 -12.06
CA GLY A 597 -30.05 -2.99 -12.61
C GLY A 597 -30.06 -4.49 -12.30
N ASP A 598 -28.94 -5.05 -11.84
CA ASP A 598 -28.85 -6.40 -11.32
C ASP A 598 -29.29 -6.41 -9.84
N GLU A 599 -30.32 -7.18 -9.50
CA GLU A 599 -30.54 -7.55 -8.09
C GLU A 599 -29.26 -8.25 -7.61
N PRO A 600 -28.67 -7.84 -6.47
CA PRO A 600 -27.54 -8.57 -5.91
C PRO A 600 -27.97 -10.02 -5.75
N ALA A 601 -27.13 -10.96 -6.22
CA ALA A 601 -27.43 -12.39 -6.16
C ALA A 601 -28.02 -12.72 -4.78
N GLU A 602 -29.19 -13.37 -4.75
CA GLU A 602 -29.90 -13.67 -3.51
C GLU A 602 -28.89 -14.15 -2.46
N PRO A 603 -28.94 -13.61 -1.23
CA PRO A 603 -28.00 -14.01 -0.20
C PRO A 603 -28.05 -15.52 -0.10
N ILE A 604 -26.92 -16.18 -0.40
CA ILE A 604 -26.78 -17.62 -0.24
C ILE A 604 -27.09 -17.85 1.23
N SER A 605 -28.28 -18.39 1.51
CA SER A 605 -28.66 -18.71 2.88
C SER A 605 -27.52 -19.54 3.44
N PRO A 606 -26.90 -19.13 4.56
CA PRO A 606 -25.81 -19.90 5.13
C PRO A 606 -26.39 -21.29 5.38
N GLU A 607 -25.88 -22.32 4.69
CA GLU A 607 -26.14 -23.68 5.11
C GLU A 607 -25.77 -23.73 6.59
N PRO A 608 -26.63 -24.29 7.46
CA PRO A 608 -26.40 -24.28 8.89
C PRO A 608 -25.03 -24.91 9.15
N SER A 609 -24.05 -24.08 9.48
CA SER A 609 -22.74 -24.56 9.88
C SER A 609 -22.94 -25.30 11.20
N LEU A 610 -22.41 -26.52 11.27
CA LEU A 610 -22.48 -27.42 12.43
C LEU A 610 -21.80 -26.87 13.71
N LEU A 611 -21.42 -25.59 13.74
CA LEU A 611 -20.68 -24.93 14.82
C LEU A 611 -21.47 -23.83 15.55
N GLY A 612 -22.75 -23.61 15.23
CA GLY A 612 -23.57 -22.59 15.86
C GLY A 612 -24.22 -23.01 17.19
N GLN A 613 -23.45 -23.12 18.28
CA GLN A 613 -24.02 -23.02 19.64
C GLN A 613 -23.07 -22.62 20.78
N ILE A 614 -21.77 -22.36 20.54
CA ILE A 614 -20.80 -22.20 21.65
C ILE A 614 -20.39 -20.73 21.95
N PHE A 615 -20.73 -19.74 21.13
CA PHE A 615 -20.13 -18.40 21.26
C PHE A 615 -21.04 -17.23 21.64
N PHE A 616 -22.22 -17.48 22.23
CA PHE A 616 -22.96 -16.43 22.93
C PHE A 616 -23.51 -16.96 24.25
N GLY A 617 -22.69 -16.86 25.28
CA GLY A 617 -23.04 -17.00 26.69
C GLY A 617 -22.53 -15.77 27.44
#